data_AF-A0A2D9LIQ0-F1
#
_entry.id   AF-A0A2D9LIQ0-F1
#
_cell.length_a   1.000
_cell.length_b   1.000
_cell.length_c   1.000
_cell.angle_alpha   90.00
_cell.angle_beta   90.00
_cell.angle_gamma   90.00
#
_symmetry.space_group_name_H-M   'P 1'
#
loop_
_entity.id
_entity.type
_entity.pdbx_description
1 polymer ?
#
loop_
_entity_poly.entity_id
_entity_poly.type
_entity_poly.pdbx_seq_one_letter_code
_entity_poly.pdbx_strand_id
1 'polypeptide(L)'
;EAIELDTEWYDARVTLSLNSELEGQLSQDTTAAILTAGLLGEQYIGLSVGGAPDVLEEGDVIRDTQSALVLEELIQQFVSNMVSN
;
A
#
# COMPACT_ATOMS: atom_id res chain seq x y z
N GLU A 1 10.05 -7.76 10.22
CA GLU A 1 9.59 -7.66 8.82
C GLU A 1 9.11 -9.03 8.36
N ALA A 2 7.87 -9.13 7.87
CA ALA A 2 7.29 -10.39 7.39
C ALA A 2 6.15 -10.12 6.39
N ILE A 3 5.92 -11.07 5.48
CA ILE A 3 4.73 -11.14 4.63
C ILE A 3 4.13 -12.53 4.85
N GLU A 4 2.89 -12.59 5.31
CA GLU A 4 2.23 -13.83 5.67
C GLU A 4 0.75 -13.81 5.30
N LEU A 5 0.16 -14.98 5.07
CA LEU A 5 -1.28 -15.09 4.87
C LEU A 5 -1.96 -15.03 6.23
N ASP A 6 -2.83 -14.06 6.44
CA ASP A 6 -3.75 -14.07 7.57
C ASP A 6 -4.81 -15.14 7.31
N THR A 7 -4.81 -16.21 8.10
CA THR A 7 -5.69 -17.37 7.87
C THR A 7 -7.13 -17.15 8.33
N GLU A 8 -7.43 -16.07 9.04
CA GLU A 8 -8.79 -15.70 9.41
C GLU A 8 -9.47 -14.94 8.27
N TRP A 9 -8.77 -13.97 7.70
CA TRP A 9 -9.30 -13.08 6.65
C TRP A 9 -8.93 -13.52 5.24
N TYR A 10 -7.97 -14.43 5.10
CA TYR A 10 -7.36 -14.86 3.84
C TYR A 10 -6.67 -13.74 3.04
N ASP A 11 -6.29 -12.67 3.73
CA ASP A 11 -5.55 -11.53 3.16
C ASP A 11 -4.05 -11.64 3.46
N ALA A 12 -3.23 -11.03 2.61
CA ALA A 12 -1.80 -10.90 2.89
C ALA A 12 -1.58 -9.83 3.98
N ARG A 13 -1.00 -10.23 5.11
CA ARG A 13 -0.55 -9.33 6.17
C ARG A 13 0.94 -9.02 5.99
N VAL A 14 1.26 -7.74 5.97
CA VAL A 14 2.64 -7.24 5.87
C VAL A 14 3.02 -6.54 7.17
N THR A 15 4.09 -7.00 7.81
CA THR A 15 4.68 -6.32 8.98
C THR A 15 5.92 -5.55 8.53
N LEU A 16 5.86 -4.23 8.64
CA LEU A 16 6.95 -3.32 8.30
C LEU A 16 7.83 -3.06 9.53
N SER A 17 9.13 -2.86 9.30
CA SER A 17 10.00 -2.20 10.25
C SER A 17 10.28 -0.81 9.72
N LEU A 18 10.06 0.21 10.54
CA LEU A 18 10.30 1.60 10.17
C LEU A 18 11.50 2.14 10.95
N ASN A 19 12.18 3.11 10.37
CA ASN A 19 13.25 3.82 11.08
C ASN A 19 12.63 4.68 12.20
N SER A 20 13.24 4.69 13.39
CA SER A 20 12.84 5.51 14.53
C SER A 20 12.75 7.01 14.22
N GLU A 21 13.46 7.50 13.20
CA GLU A 21 13.34 8.89 12.75
C GLU A 21 11.93 9.27 12.26
N LEU A 22 11.10 8.28 11.87
CA LEU A 22 9.72 8.46 11.44
C LEU A 22 8.71 8.44 12.60
N GLU A 23 9.16 8.19 13.83
CA GLU A 23 8.29 8.19 15.01
C GLU A 23 7.61 9.56 15.17
N GLY A 24 6.29 9.55 15.37
CA GLY A 24 5.48 10.76 15.46
C GLY A 24 5.29 11.52 14.14
N GLN A 25 5.76 11.00 13.00
CA GLN A 25 5.54 11.62 11.69
C GLN A 25 4.36 11.02 10.92
N LEU A 26 3.97 9.79 11.24
CA LEU A 26 2.86 9.11 10.57
C LEU A 26 1.58 9.30 11.39
N SER A 27 0.64 10.05 10.85
CA SER A 27 -0.69 10.24 11.45
C SER A 27 -1.49 8.92 11.42
N GLN A 28 -2.48 8.74 12.30
CA GLN A 28 -3.31 7.53 12.36
C GLN A 28 -4.09 7.24 11.08
N ASP A 29 -4.37 8.26 10.27
CA ASP A 29 -5.01 8.17 8.96
C ASP A 29 -4.02 8.02 7.80
N THR A 30 -2.75 7.66 8.10
CA THR A 30 -1.78 7.28 7.08
C THR A 30 -2.31 6.11 6.25
N THR A 31 -2.15 6.20 4.93
CA THR A 31 -2.50 5.13 3.98
C THR A 31 -1.26 4.46 3.42
N ALA A 32 -1.40 3.21 2.96
CA ALA A 32 -0.31 2.46 2.33
C ALA A 32 -0.73 1.94 0.95
N ALA A 33 0.18 1.98 -0.03
CA ALA A 33 -0.07 1.47 -1.38
C ALA A 33 1.14 0.67 -1.89
N ILE A 34 0.88 -0.42 -2.59
CA ILE A 34 1.95 -1.13 -3.32
C ILE A 34 2.12 -0.45 -4.68
N LEU A 35 3.31 0.12 -4.89
CA LEU A 35 3.69 0.90 -6.07
C LEU A 35 4.81 0.19 -6.83
N THR A 36 4.97 0.55 -8.10
CA THR A 36 6.05 0.05 -8.96
C THR A 36 6.97 1.20 -9.33
N ALA A 37 8.29 0.99 -9.21
CA ALA A 37 9.28 1.97 -9.65
C ALA A 37 9.26 2.10 -11.19
N GLY A 38 8.63 3.16 -11.70
CA GLY A 38 8.42 3.32 -13.13
C GLY A 38 7.46 2.27 -13.69
N LEU A 39 7.71 1.81 -14.92
CA LEU A 39 6.81 0.86 -15.60
C LEU A 39 7.10 -0.61 -15.28
N LEU A 40 8.38 -0.96 -15.05
CA LEU A 40 8.86 -2.34 -14.97
C LEU A 40 9.89 -2.56 -13.83
N GLY A 41 10.02 -1.60 -12.92
CA GLY A 41 10.95 -1.70 -11.80
C GLY A 41 10.44 -2.60 -10.69
N GLU A 42 11.16 -2.58 -9.58
CA GLU A 42 10.75 -3.28 -8.36
C GLU A 42 9.50 -2.65 -7.72
N GLN A 43 8.79 -3.47 -6.94
CA GLN A 43 7.65 -3.01 -6.17
C GLN A 43 8.10 -2.51 -4.80
N TYR A 44 7.45 -1.45 -4.31
CA TYR A 44 7.70 -0.88 -2.99
C TYR A 44 6.39 -0.43 -2.35
N ILE A 45 6.40 -0.26 -1.03
CA ILE A 45 5.24 0.28 -0.30
C ILE A 45 5.43 1.79 -0.18
N GLY A 46 4.50 2.54 -0.76
CA GLY A 46 4.38 3.98 -0.56
C GLY A 46 3.48 4.26 0.63
N LEU A 47 3.91 5.13 1.54
CA LEU A 47 3.09 5.64 2.63
C LEU A 47 2.66 7.09 2.31
N SER A 48 1.40 7.41 2.56
CA SER A 48 0.87 8.77 2.44
C SER A 48 0.33 9.20 3.79
N VAL A 49 1.02 10.16 4.42
CA VAL A 49 0.63 10.72 5.71
C VAL A 49 -0.64 11.54 5.53
N GLY A 50 -1.60 11.32 6.41
CA GLY A 50 -2.84 12.08 6.45
C GLY A 50 -2.71 13.34 7.31
N GLY A 51 -3.80 13.71 7.97
CA GLY A 51 -3.89 14.94 8.77
C GLY A 51 -4.45 14.73 10.16
N ALA A 52 -4.63 13.49 10.61
CA ALA A 52 -5.10 13.21 11.96
C ALA A 52 -4.13 13.78 13.01
N PRO A 53 -4.64 14.31 14.14
CA PRO A 53 -3.79 14.85 15.19
C PRO A 53 -3.01 13.76 15.94
N ASP A 54 -3.59 12.55 15.98
CA ASP A 54 -2.97 11.39 16.61
C ASP A 54 -2.06 10.67 15.61
N VAL A 55 -0.98 10.08 16.12
CA VAL A 55 0.05 9.39 15.34
C VAL A 55 -0.01 7.88 15.54
N LEU A 56 0.55 7.12 14.60
CA LEU A 56 0.75 5.68 14.73
C LEU A 56 1.87 5.38 15.72
N GLU A 57 1.65 4.37 16.55
CA GLU A 57 2.61 3.84 17.52
C GLU A 57 3.14 2.46 17.09
N GLU A 58 4.14 1.95 17.80
CA GLU A 58 4.67 0.61 17.55
C GLU A 58 3.59 -0.46 17.72
N GLY A 59 3.41 -1.28 16.67
CA GLY A 59 2.39 -2.34 16.66
C GLY A 59 1.04 -1.90 16.12
N ASP A 60 0.85 -0.62 15.79
CA ASP A 60 -0.35 -0.15 15.12
C ASP A 60 -0.48 -0.68 13.69
N VAL A 61 -1.70 -0.60 13.16
CA VAL A 61 -2.08 -1.14 11.86
C VAL A 61 -2.61 -0.03 10.96
N ILE A 62 -1.99 0.13 9.79
CA ILE A 62 -2.54 0.94 8.70
C ILE A 62 -3.69 0.17 8.07
N ARG A 63 -4.92 0.72 8.17
CA ARG A 63 -6.14 0.06 7.68
C ARG A 63 -6.50 0.41 6.25
N ASP A 64 -6.19 1.62 5.82
CA ASP A 64 -6.45 2.06 4.46
C ASP A 64 -5.26 1.67 3.58
N THR A 65 -5.46 0.60 2.80
CA THR A 65 -4.43 0.01 1.96
C THR A 65 -4.90 -0.16 0.53
N GLN A 66 -3.99 0.05 -0.41
CA GLN A 66 -4.24 -0.10 -1.84
C GLN A 66 -3.33 -1.19 -2.42
N SER A 67 -3.97 -2.13 -3.13
CA SER A 67 -3.28 -3.22 -3.82
C SER A 67 -2.46 -2.71 -4.99
N ALA A 68 -1.46 -3.50 -5.39
CA ALA A 68 -0.73 -3.25 -6.62
C ALA A 68 -1.67 -3.30 -7.83
N LEU A 69 -1.41 -2.47 -8.83
CA LEU A 69 -2.09 -2.59 -10.11
C LEU A 69 -1.63 -3.87 -10.81
N VAL A 70 -2.59 -4.62 -11.34
CA VAL A 70 -2.32 -5.79 -12.17
C VAL A 70 -2.18 -5.33 -13.61
N LEU A 71 -1.00 -5.50 -14.20
CA LEU A 71 -0.67 -4.97 -15.54
C LEU A 71 -1.65 -5.47 -16.61
N GLU A 72 -2.04 -6.74 -16.52
CA GLU A 72 -3.00 -7.37 -17.43
C GLU A 72 -4.37 -6.71 -17.38
N GLU A 73 -4.82 -6.28 -16.20
CA GLU A 73 -6.08 -5.55 -16.04
C GLU A 73 -5.99 -4.16 -16.66
N LEU A 74 -4.86 -3.47 -16.49
CA LEU A 74 -4.62 -2.16 -17.10
C LEU A 74 -4.63 -2.23 -18.63
N ILE A 75 -3.98 -3.25 -19.21
CA ILE A 75 -3.96 -3.46 -20.66
C ILE A 75 -5.38 -3.74 -21.18
N GLN A 76 -6.15 -4.58 -20.50
CA GLN A 76 -7.54 -4.86 -20.86
C GLN A 76 -8.41 -3.59 -20.82
N GLN A 77 -8.30 -2.81 -19.75
CA GLN A 77 -9.01 -1.53 -19.62
C GLN A 77 -8.62 -0.56 -20.74
N PHE A 78 -7.33 -0.45 -21.07
CA PHE A 78 -6.84 0.40 -22.16
C PHE A 78 -7.43 -0.01 -23.52
N VAL A 79 -7.39 -1.30 -23.86
CA VAL A 79 -7.96 -1.82 -25.12
C VAL A 79 -9.47 -1.59 -25.18
N SER A 80 -10.19 -1.86 -24.09
CA SER A 80 -11.63 -1.63 -24.00
C SER A 80 -12.00 -0.16 -24.26
N ASN A 81 -11.24 0.78 -23.69
CA ASN A 81 -11.47 2.21 -23.86
C ASN A 81 -11.16 2.71 -25.29
N MET A 82 -10.22 2.06 -25.99
CA MET A 82 -9.95 2.37 -27.41
C MET A 82 -11.06 1.88 -28.34
N VAL A 83 -11.65 0.70 -28.07
CA VAL A 83 -12.72 0.13 -28.92
C VAL A 83 -14.07 0.81 -28.69
N SER A 84 -14.27 1.39 -27.50
CA SER A 84 -15.52 2.07 -27.12
C SER A 84 -15.61 3.53 -27.58
N ASN A 85 -14.59 4.03 -28.30
CA ASN A 85 -14.55 5.36 -28.93
C ASN A 85 -14.57 5.28 -30.46
#